data_AF-A0A450SJE0-F1
#
_entry.id   AF-A0A450SJE0-F1
#
_cell.length_a   1.000
_cell.length_b   1.000
_cell.length_c   1.000
_cell.angle_alpha   90.00
_cell.angle_beta   90.00
_cell.angle_gamma   90.00
#
_symmetry.space_group_name_H-M   'P 1'
#
loop_
_entity.id
_entity.type
_entity.pdbx_description
1 polymer ?
#
loop_
_entity_poly.entity_id
_entity_poly.type
_entity_poly.pdbx_seq_one_letter_code
_entity_poly.pdbx_strand_id
1 'polypeptide(L)'
;MVDQEPRKDPWKKAQVFATSLGVIATWLIAIAALLITPTLLRTDQNLKKKWHDESVQLQQEMIELQREKIGSQREDMALQKKNMEFQREIYLNAISKNESKNIDAMERVREMPEEIRENMEEPLLNAMDSEGNTALVRKKAKRRKMELALDKADTFFGVEHFEKAASAYEEATKFITDWEIVDSRILEEAHENVEENPERAGKKYQRFFAPLR
;
A
#
# COMPACT_ATOMS: atom_id res chain seq x y z
N MET A 1 74.73 81.19 -48.74
CA MET A 1 75.31 80.00 -48.07
C MET A 1 75.10 80.22 -46.59
N VAL A 2 74.27 79.47 -45.87
CA VAL A 2 74.21 78.00 -45.77
C VAL A 2 72.78 77.60 -45.37
N ASP A 3 72.19 76.64 -46.10
CA ASP A 3 71.00 75.89 -45.67
C ASP A 3 71.39 74.94 -44.53
N GLN A 4 70.60 74.91 -43.45
CA GLN A 4 70.68 73.85 -42.43
C GLN A 4 69.35 73.12 -42.33
N GLU A 5 69.36 71.84 -42.75
CA GLU A 5 68.29 70.89 -42.48
C GLU A 5 68.22 70.54 -40.97
N PRO A 6 67.02 70.31 -40.40
CA PRO A 6 66.89 69.91 -39.00
C PRO A 6 67.15 68.41 -38.81
N ARG A 7 68.11 68.09 -37.90
CA ARG A 7 68.37 66.72 -37.41
C ARG A 7 67.12 66.14 -36.72
N LYS A 8 66.74 64.92 -37.11
CA LYS A 8 65.64 64.15 -36.50
C LYS A 8 66.14 63.37 -35.28
N ASP A 9 65.57 63.68 -34.11
CA ASP A 9 65.89 63.06 -32.82
C ASP A 9 65.23 61.67 -32.67
N PRO A 10 66.00 60.58 -32.43
CA PRO A 10 65.46 59.22 -32.34
C PRO A 10 64.69 58.92 -31.04
N TRP A 11 64.90 59.70 -29.99
CA TRP A 11 64.32 59.46 -28.65
C TRP A 11 62.83 59.78 -28.54
N LYS A 12 62.32 60.71 -29.35
CA LYS A 12 60.87 61.01 -29.39
C LYS A 12 60.04 59.85 -29.93
N LYS A 13 60.58 59.00 -30.81
CA LYS A 13 59.85 57.85 -31.35
C LYS A 13 59.64 56.78 -30.28
N ALA A 14 60.67 56.45 -29.50
CA ALA A 14 60.58 55.41 -28.47
C ALA A 14 59.55 55.74 -27.37
N GLN A 15 59.44 57.02 -26.99
CA GLN A 15 58.50 57.47 -25.95
C GLN A 15 57.03 57.45 -26.40
N VAL A 16 56.78 57.66 -27.70
CA VAL A 16 55.44 57.54 -28.31
C VAL A 16 55.03 56.07 -28.46
N PHE A 17 55.98 55.17 -28.74
CA PHE A 17 55.70 53.73 -28.82
C PHE A 17 55.31 53.15 -27.45
N ALA A 18 56.00 53.53 -26.36
CA ALA A 18 55.69 53.03 -25.01
C ALA A 18 54.30 53.49 -24.50
N THR A 19 53.90 54.73 -24.77
CA THR A 19 52.56 55.23 -24.43
C THR A 19 51.48 54.63 -25.32
N SER A 20 51.75 54.41 -26.62
CA SER A 20 50.82 53.73 -27.52
C SER A 20 50.55 52.28 -27.11
N LEU A 21 51.59 51.54 -26.68
CA LEU A 21 51.45 50.15 -26.24
C LEU A 21 50.67 50.03 -24.92
N GLY A 22 50.88 50.96 -23.98
CA GLY A 22 50.10 51.02 -22.74
C GLY A 22 48.62 51.33 -22.98
N VAL A 23 48.32 52.24 -23.91
CA VAL A 23 46.94 52.55 -24.31
C VAL A 23 46.31 51.34 -25.01
N ILE A 24 47.02 50.68 -25.94
CA ILE A 24 46.54 49.47 -26.61
C ILE A 24 46.26 48.35 -25.60
N ALA A 25 47.14 48.12 -24.63
CA ALA A 25 46.92 47.12 -23.58
C ALA A 25 45.68 47.44 -22.72
N THR A 26 45.47 48.71 -22.37
CA THR A 26 44.30 49.15 -21.58
C THR A 26 43.01 48.97 -22.37
N TRP A 27 43.02 49.30 -23.66
CA TRP A 27 41.87 49.06 -24.56
C TRP A 27 41.61 47.57 -24.77
N LEU A 28 42.64 46.74 -24.89
CA LEU A 28 42.48 45.29 -25.00
C LEU A 28 41.89 44.67 -23.74
N ILE A 29 42.27 45.15 -22.54
CA ILE A 29 41.66 44.71 -21.28
C ILE A 29 40.20 45.17 -21.17
N ALA A 30 39.89 46.41 -21.59
CA ALA A 30 38.52 46.90 -21.60
C ALA A 30 37.62 46.15 -22.60
N ILE A 31 38.16 45.83 -23.79
CA ILE A 31 37.47 45.02 -24.81
C ILE A 31 37.29 43.59 -24.31
N ALA A 32 38.31 42.98 -23.70
CA ALA A 32 38.18 41.65 -23.09
C ALA A 32 37.13 41.65 -21.97
N ALA A 33 37.10 42.68 -21.12
CA ALA A 33 36.08 42.84 -20.09
C ALA A 33 34.68 42.99 -20.70
N LEU A 34 34.51 43.80 -21.76
CA LEU A 34 33.24 43.98 -22.49
C LEU A 34 32.78 42.71 -23.23
N LEU A 35 33.70 41.86 -23.68
CA LEU A 35 33.39 40.61 -24.38
C LEU A 35 33.06 39.47 -23.40
N ILE A 36 33.71 39.43 -22.22
CA ILE A 36 33.59 38.33 -21.26
C ILE A 36 32.46 38.57 -20.22
N THR A 37 32.18 39.83 -19.85
CA THR A 37 31.10 40.17 -18.91
C THR A 37 29.71 39.68 -19.34
N PRO A 38 29.23 39.86 -20.59
CA PRO A 38 27.92 39.37 -20.98
C PRO A 38 27.84 37.84 -20.99
N THR A 39 28.93 37.13 -21.31
CA THR A 39 28.96 35.67 -21.24
C THR A 39 28.90 35.14 -19.81
N LEU A 40 29.62 35.77 -18.87
CA LEU A 40 29.59 35.38 -17.46
C LEU A 40 28.24 35.66 -16.80
N LEU A 41 27.62 36.82 -17.10
CA LEU A 41 26.28 37.15 -16.61
C LEU A 41 25.23 36.18 -17.16
N ARG A 42 25.38 35.75 -18.42
CA ARG A 42 24.49 34.79 -19.07
C ARG A 42 24.64 33.38 -18.49
N THR A 43 25.86 32.96 -18.15
CA THR A 43 26.08 31.67 -17.47
C THR A 43 25.50 31.69 -16.06
N ASP A 44 25.64 32.79 -15.31
CA ASP A 44 25.06 32.94 -13.97
C ASP A 44 23.52 32.94 -14.00
N GLN A 45 22.93 33.65 -14.96
CA GLN A 45 21.47 33.64 -15.20
C GLN A 45 20.96 32.26 -15.61
N ASN A 46 21.69 31.54 -16.46
CA ASN A 46 21.33 30.17 -16.87
C ASN A 46 21.43 29.18 -15.71
N LEU A 47 22.48 29.29 -14.89
CA LEU A 47 22.63 28.51 -13.66
C LEU A 47 21.47 28.80 -12.71
N LYS A 48 21.19 30.08 -12.43
CA LYS A 48 20.09 30.50 -11.57
C LYS A 48 18.73 29.99 -12.06
N LYS A 49 18.50 30.05 -13.37
CA LYS A 49 17.29 29.49 -13.99
C LYS A 49 17.23 27.97 -13.80
N LYS A 50 18.33 27.24 -14.05
CA LYS A 50 18.39 25.80 -13.85
C LYS A 50 18.09 25.40 -12.40
N TRP A 51 18.71 26.07 -11.42
CA TRP A 51 18.43 25.83 -10.00
C TRP A 51 16.98 26.16 -9.64
N HIS A 52 16.41 27.22 -10.22
CA HIS A 52 15.00 27.56 -10.03
C HIS A 52 14.10 26.46 -10.61
N ASP A 53 14.35 25.99 -11.83
CA ASP A 53 13.56 24.96 -12.48
C ASP A 53 13.65 23.62 -11.71
N GLU A 54 14.85 23.21 -11.27
CA GLU A 54 15.06 22.02 -10.44
C GLU A 54 14.38 22.12 -9.06
N SER A 55 14.45 23.28 -8.41
CA SER A 55 13.79 23.49 -7.12
C SER A 55 12.27 23.49 -7.23
N VAL A 56 11.70 24.04 -8.32
CA VAL A 56 10.26 23.96 -8.60
C VAL A 56 9.86 22.51 -8.85
N GLN A 57 10.65 21.76 -9.63
CA GLN A 57 10.36 20.35 -9.90
C GLN A 57 10.36 19.51 -8.61
N LEU A 58 11.36 19.68 -7.74
CA LEU A 58 11.41 18.99 -6.45
C LEU A 58 10.25 19.36 -5.53
N GLN A 59 9.81 20.62 -5.53
CA GLN A 59 8.62 21.02 -4.79
C GLN A 59 7.37 20.34 -5.33
N GLN A 60 7.28 20.20 -6.66
CA GLN A 60 6.14 19.57 -7.31
C GLN A 60 6.08 18.06 -7.02
N GLU A 61 7.21 17.36 -7.10
CA GLU A 61 7.34 15.96 -6.68
C GLU A 61 7.00 15.79 -5.18
N MET A 62 7.43 16.71 -4.31
CA MET A 62 7.10 16.67 -2.89
C MET A 62 5.59 16.87 -2.65
N ILE A 63 4.95 17.76 -3.39
CA ILE A 63 3.49 17.98 -3.34
C ILE A 63 2.74 16.73 -3.81
N GLU A 64 3.20 16.08 -4.88
CA GLU A 64 2.61 14.85 -5.40
C GLU A 64 2.71 13.70 -4.37
N LEU A 65 3.89 13.49 -3.78
CA LEU A 65 4.09 12.50 -2.71
C LEU A 65 3.23 12.79 -1.48
N GLN A 66 3.12 14.07 -1.08
CA GLN A 66 2.21 14.45 0.00
C GLN A 66 0.75 14.19 -0.35
N ARG A 67 0.34 14.45 -1.59
CA ARG A 67 -1.02 14.21 -2.06
C ARG A 67 -1.36 12.73 -2.09
N GLU A 68 -0.44 11.90 -2.56
CA GLU A 68 -0.56 10.44 -2.54
C GLU A 68 -0.67 9.92 -1.10
N LYS A 69 0.22 10.38 -0.21
CA LYS A 69 0.16 10.03 1.22
C LYS A 69 -1.15 10.46 1.89
N ILE A 70 -1.63 11.66 1.61
CA ILE A 70 -2.94 12.14 2.10
C ILE A 70 -4.08 11.30 1.50
N GLY A 71 -3.97 10.89 0.23
CA GLY A 71 -4.90 9.98 -0.43
C GLY A 71 -4.99 8.65 0.29
N SER A 72 -3.86 7.97 0.46
CA SER A 72 -3.75 6.72 1.21
C SER A 72 -4.27 6.86 2.65
N GLN A 73 -3.88 7.92 3.38
CA GLN A 73 -4.41 8.15 4.73
C GLN A 73 -5.94 8.36 4.76
N ARG A 74 -6.51 8.99 3.74
CA ARG A 74 -7.98 9.16 3.63
C ARG A 74 -8.67 7.82 3.35
N GLU A 75 -8.07 6.97 2.54
CA GLU A 75 -8.56 5.62 2.27
C GLU A 75 -8.52 4.78 3.55
N ASP A 76 -7.42 4.82 4.30
CA ASP A 76 -7.28 4.14 5.60
C ASP A 76 -8.33 4.63 6.62
N MET A 77 -8.52 5.95 6.73
CA MET A 77 -9.56 6.51 7.62
C MET A 77 -10.96 6.12 7.18
N ALA A 78 -11.24 6.07 5.88
CA ALA A 78 -12.53 5.63 5.36
C ALA A 78 -12.77 4.14 5.67
N LEU A 79 -11.72 3.31 5.54
CA LEU A 79 -11.74 1.89 5.91
C LEU A 79 -12.01 1.71 7.41
N GLN A 80 -11.28 2.46 8.24
CA GLN A 80 -11.44 2.44 9.70
C GLN A 80 -12.85 2.89 10.13
N LYS A 81 -13.39 3.93 9.49
CA LYS A 81 -14.75 4.41 9.75
C LYS A 81 -15.79 3.35 9.39
N LYS A 82 -15.67 2.72 8.22
CA LYS A 82 -16.56 1.61 7.82
C LYS A 82 -16.50 0.46 8.81
N ASN A 83 -15.30 0.10 9.29
CA ASN A 83 -15.12 -0.94 10.31
C ASN A 83 -15.85 -0.58 11.62
N MET A 84 -15.70 0.65 12.12
CA MET A 84 -16.40 1.09 13.34
C MET A 84 -17.92 1.16 13.18
N GLU A 85 -18.42 1.66 12.04
CA GLU A 85 -19.85 1.70 11.73
C GLU A 85 -20.43 0.28 11.68
N PHE A 86 -19.69 -0.66 11.08
CA PHE A 86 -20.11 -2.03 11.00
C PHE A 86 -20.06 -2.75 12.36
N GLN A 87 -19.01 -2.57 13.15
CA GLN A 87 -18.95 -3.11 14.53
C GLN A 87 -20.13 -2.62 15.38
N ARG A 88 -20.50 -1.33 15.23
CA ARG A 88 -21.68 -0.77 15.88
C ARG A 88 -22.96 -1.45 15.40
N GLU A 89 -23.06 -1.75 14.11
CA GLU A 89 -24.19 -2.48 13.54
C GLU A 89 -24.27 -3.93 14.04
N ILE A 90 -23.15 -4.67 14.10
CA ILE A 90 -23.08 -6.00 14.72
C ILE A 90 -23.63 -5.91 16.14
N TYR A 91 -23.18 -4.94 16.93
CA TYR A 91 -23.62 -4.76 18.31
C TYR A 91 -25.13 -4.48 18.40
N LEU A 92 -25.66 -3.61 17.53
CA LEU A 92 -27.09 -3.31 17.48
C LEU A 92 -27.94 -4.50 16.99
N ASN A 93 -27.40 -5.30 16.07
CA ASN A 93 -28.04 -6.49 15.53
C ASN A 93 -28.02 -7.66 16.52
N ALA A 94 -26.94 -7.84 17.27
CA ALA A 94 -26.85 -8.79 18.39
C ALA A 94 -27.93 -8.53 19.46
N ILE A 95 -28.29 -7.25 19.66
CA ILE A 95 -29.34 -6.83 20.60
C ILE A 95 -30.74 -6.95 19.97
N SER A 96 -30.82 -6.91 18.64
CA SER A 96 -32.07 -6.94 17.88
C SER A 96 -32.48 -8.39 17.59
N LYS A 97 -33.61 -8.83 18.15
CA LYS A 97 -34.26 -10.13 17.81
C LYS A 97 -34.79 -10.21 16.37
N ASN A 98 -34.44 -9.26 15.49
CA ASN A 98 -34.91 -9.21 14.10
C ASN A 98 -33.98 -10.01 13.18
N GLU A 99 -34.45 -11.19 12.82
CA GLU A 99 -33.79 -12.16 11.94
C GLU A 99 -33.37 -11.60 10.56
N SER A 100 -34.20 -10.77 9.93
CA SER A 100 -33.89 -10.17 8.62
C SER A 100 -32.62 -9.32 8.70
N LYS A 101 -32.51 -8.49 9.75
CA LYS A 101 -31.36 -7.58 9.91
C LYS A 101 -30.04 -8.33 10.14
N ASN A 102 -30.09 -9.45 10.85
CA ASN A 102 -28.92 -10.30 11.08
C ASN A 102 -28.45 -10.97 9.79
N ILE A 103 -29.39 -11.38 8.93
CA ILE A 103 -29.08 -11.94 7.61
C ILE A 103 -28.50 -10.89 6.67
N ASP A 104 -29.11 -9.71 6.61
CA ASP A 104 -28.65 -8.59 5.76
C ASP A 104 -27.27 -8.08 6.18
N ALA A 105 -26.92 -8.19 7.47
CA ALA A 105 -25.59 -7.85 7.96
C ALA A 105 -24.52 -8.84 7.48
N MET A 106 -24.81 -10.14 7.48
CA MET A 106 -23.88 -11.14 6.91
C MET A 106 -23.61 -10.91 5.43
N GLU A 107 -24.66 -10.62 4.66
CA GLU A 107 -24.52 -10.39 3.22
C GLU A 107 -23.64 -9.17 2.94
N ARG A 108 -23.83 -8.08 3.71
CA ARG A 108 -22.96 -6.91 3.63
C ARG A 108 -21.51 -7.19 4.00
N VAL A 109 -21.23 -8.01 5.02
CA VAL A 109 -19.85 -8.44 5.35
C VAL A 109 -19.19 -9.13 4.16
N ARG A 110 -19.95 -9.94 3.43
CA ARG A 110 -19.45 -10.67 2.25
C ARG A 110 -19.03 -9.74 1.12
N GLU A 111 -19.72 -8.62 0.97
CA GLU A 111 -19.43 -7.60 -0.04
C GLU A 111 -18.28 -6.66 0.36
N MET A 112 -17.77 -6.75 1.60
CA MET A 112 -16.66 -5.94 2.05
C MET A 112 -15.31 -6.48 1.55
N PRO A 113 -14.29 -5.60 1.42
CA PRO A 113 -12.93 -6.02 1.13
C PRO A 113 -12.42 -7.05 2.15
N GLU A 114 -11.61 -8.00 1.69
CA GLU A 114 -11.10 -9.14 2.49
C GLU A 114 -10.47 -8.71 3.82
N GLU A 115 -9.65 -7.67 3.80
CA GLU A 115 -8.94 -7.12 4.96
C GLU A 115 -9.89 -6.68 6.08
N ILE A 116 -11.07 -6.15 5.71
CA ILE A 116 -12.08 -5.78 6.68
C ILE A 116 -12.91 -7.01 7.06
N ARG A 117 -13.24 -7.84 6.06
CA ARG A 117 -14.08 -9.03 6.24
C ARG A 117 -13.53 -9.97 7.30
N GLU A 118 -12.24 -10.29 7.26
CA GLU A 118 -11.59 -11.17 8.24
C GLU A 118 -11.75 -10.67 9.68
N ASN A 119 -11.70 -9.34 9.87
CA ASN A 119 -11.83 -8.71 11.18
C ASN A 119 -13.28 -8.60 11.68
N MET A 120 -14.27 -8.84 10.83
CA MET A 120 -15.69 -8.59 11.13
C MET A 120 -16.57 -9.85 11.03
N GLU A 121 -16.16 -10.86 10.25
CA GLU A 121 -16.94 -12.07 10.04
C GLU A 121 -17.04 -12.91 11.32
N GLU A 122 -15.93 -13.15 12.03
CA GLU A 122 -15.94 -13.92 13.28
C GLU A 122 -16.76 -13.26 14.41
N PRO A 123 -16.60 -11.95 14.73
CA PRO A 123 -17.43 -11.27 15.72
C PRO A 123 -18.93 -11.32 15.40
N LEU A 124 -19.31 -11.14 14.13
CA LEU A 124 -20.70 -11.20 13.70
C LEU A 124 -21.27 -12.62 13.89
N LEU A 125 -20.54 -13.65 13.47
CA LEU A 125 -20.97 -15.03 13.62
C LEU A 125 -21.12 -15.43 15.09
N ASN A 126 -20.25 -14.93 15.97
CA ASN A 126 -20.35 -15.14 17.41
C ASN A 126 -21.57 -14.44 18.02
N ALA A 127 -21.86 -13.21 17.60
CA ALA A 127 -23.07 -12.51 18.00
C ALA A 127 -24.34 -13.25 17.56
N MET A 128 -24.36 -13.75 16.32
CA MET A 128 -25.51 -14.46 15.75
C MET A 128 -25.76 -15.83 16.39
N ASP A 129 -24.70 -16.52 16.83
CA ASP A 129 -24.78 -17.82 17.52
C ASP A 129 -25.24 -17.70 19.00
N SER A 130 -25.38 -16.48 19.52
CA SER A 130 -25.80 -16.26 20.90
C SER A 130 -27.22 -16.76 21.19
N GLU A 131 -27.46 -17.22 22.43
CA GLU A 131 -28.74 -17.79 22.88
C GLU A 131 -29.94 -16.83 22.75
N GLY A 132 -29.68 -15.51 22.68
CA GLY A 132 -30.71 -14.49 22.49
C GLY A 132 -31.33 -14.46 21.09
N ASN A 133 -30.72 -15.14 20.11
CA ASN A 133 -31.15 -15.17 18.71
C ASN A 133 -32.06 -16.35 18.36
N THR A 134 -32.79 -16.20 17.25
CA THR A 134 -33.66 -17.24 16.71
C THR A 134 -32.87 -18.51 16.36
N ALA A 135 -33.54 -19.66 16.40
CA ALA A 135 -32.91 -20.94 16.05
C ALA A 135 -32.37 -20.94 14.59
N LEU A 136 -33.07 -20.28 13.68
CA LEU A 136 -32.67 -20.17 12.28
C LEU A 136 -31.44 -19.27 12.09
N VAL A 137 -31.37 -18.11 12.76
CA VAL A 137 -30.15 -17.26 12.79
C VAL A 137 -28.96 -18.03 13.33
N ARG A 138 -29.13 -18.74 14.45
CA ARG A 138 -28.06 -19.58 15.04
C ARG A 138 -27.63 -20.70 14.10
N LYS A 139 -28.57 -21.40 13.47
CA LYS A 139 -28.28 -22.46 12.50
C LYS A 139 -27.47 -21.91 11.32
N LYS A 140 -27.83 -20.74 10.80
CA LYS A 140 -27.12 -20.07 9.70
C LYS A 140 -25.71 -19.64 10.12
N ALA A 141 -25.55 -19.09 11.33
CA ALA A 141 -24.25 -18.70 11.86
C ALA A 141 -23.31 -19.90 12.03
N LYS A 142 -23.78 -21.01 12.62
CA LYS A 142 -23.01 -22.25 12.76
C LYS A 142 -22.63 -22.83 11.40
N ARG A 143 -23.56 -22.88 10.43
CA ARG A 143 -23.25 -23.30 9.06
C ARG A 143 -22.13 -22.45 8.46
N ARG A 144 -22.16 -21.14 8.64
CA ARG A 144 -21.13 -20.26 8.11
C ARG A 144 -19.77 -20.45 8.80
N LYS A 145 -19.74 -20.65 10.12
CA LYS A 145 -18.51 -21.00 10.86
C LYS A 145 -17.90 -22.32 10.35
N MET A 146 -18.75 -23.31 10.04
CA MET A 146 -18.32 -24.56 9.41
C MET A 146 -17.68 -24.31 8.05
N GLU A 147 -18.36 -23.59 7.15
CA GLU A 147 -17.82 -23.26 5.81
C GLU A 147 -16.46 -22.55 5.91
N LEU A 148 -16.34 -21.56 6.80
CA LEU A 148 -15.08 -20.84 7.02
C LEU A 148 -13.95 -21.78 7.49
N ALA A 149 -14.23 -22.70 8.41
CA ALA A 149 -13.27 -23.68 8.88
C ALA A 149 -12.85 -24.65 7.76
N LEU A 150 -13.78 -25.04 6.88
CA LEU A 150 -13.49 -25.88 5.72
C LEU A 150 -12.62 -25.17 4.67
N ASP A 151 -12.89 -23.89 4.39
CA ASP A 151 -12.07 -23.10 3.46
C ASP A 151 -10.65 -22.93 3.99
N LYS A 152 -10.49 -22.67 5.30
CA LYS A 152 -9.19 -22.63 5.99
C LYS A 152 -8.49 -23.99 5.90
N ALA A 153 -9.22 -25.08 6.17
CA ALA A 153 -8.67 -26.44 6.15
C ALA A 153 -8.17 -26.83 4.75
N ASP A 154 -8.96 -26.58 3.71
CA ASP A 154 -8.58 -26.83 2.32
C ASP A 154 -7.35 -26.03 1.90
N THR A 155 -7.30 -24.76 2.32
CA THR A 155 -6.15 -23.89 2.06
C THR A 155 -4.89 -24.49 2.68
N PHE A 156 -4.94 -24.86 3.97
CA PHE A 156 -3.81 -25.51 4.66
C PHE A 156 -3.44 -26.84 4.02
N PHE A 157 -4.43 -27.63 3.60
CA PHE A 157 -4.20 -28.92 2.96
C PHE A 157 -3.49 -28.75 1.61
N GLY A 158 -3.91 -27.77 0.80
CA GLY A 158 -3.32 -27.47 -0.51
C GLY A 158 -1.87 -26.98 -0.45
N VAL A 159 -1.46 -26.37 0.68
CA VAL A 159 -0.07 -25.96 0.94
C VAL A 159 0.71 -26.96 1.80
N GLU A 160 0.21 -28.20 1.94
CA GLU A 160 0.83 -29.31 2.68
C GLU A 160 1.04 -29.05 4.19
N HIS A 161 0.31 -28.09 4.76
CA HIS A 161 0.25 -27.87 6.21
C HIS A 161 -0.77 -28.82 6.86
N PHE A 162 -0.47 -30.12 6.81
CA PHE A 162 -1.44 -31.16 7.16
C PHE A 162 -1.95 -31.12 8.60
N GLU A 163 -1.11 -30.76 9.56
CA GLU A 163 -1.51 -30.66 10.97
C GLU A 163 -2.57 -29.56 11.15
N LYS A 164 -2.29 -28.36 10.62
CA LYS A 164 -3.24 -27.23 10.63
C LYS A 164 -4.51 -27.54 9.86
N ALA A 165 -4.39 -28.24 8.73
CA ALA A 165 -5.54 -28.66 7.93
C ALA A 165 -6.45 -29.62 8.70
N ALA A 166 -5.86 -30.65 9.32
CA ALA A 166 -6.60 -31.64 10.09
C ALA A 166 -7.26 -31.01 11.33
N SER A 167 -6.59 -30.12 12.06
CA SER A 167 -7.20 -29.38 13.17
C SER A 167 -8.34 -28.48 12.72
N ALA A 168 -8.21 -27.80 11.58
CA ALA A 168 -9.26 -26.94 11.03
C ALA A 168 -10.48 -27.76 10.55
N TYR A 169 -10.25 -28.93 9.95
CA TYR A 169 -11.34 -29.84 9.63
C TYR A 169 -12.05 -30.36 10.88
N GLU A 170 -11.30 -30.77 11.91
CA GLU A 170 -11.87 -31.19 13.19
C GLU A 170 -12.70 -30.06 13.81
N GLU A 171 -12.23 -28.81 13.76
CA GLU A 171 -12.99 -27.64 14.20
C GLU A 171 -14.32 -27.52 13.45
N ALA A 172 -14.32 -27.72 12.13
CA ALA A 172 -15.54 -27.67 11.31
C ALA A 172 -16.62 -28.66 11.80
N THR A 173 -16.22 -29.83 12.32
CA THR A 173 -17.16 -30.84 12.84
C THR A 173 -17.97 -30.35 14.03
N LYS A 174 -17.41 -29.42 14.83
CA LYS A 174 -18.06 -28.83 16.01
C LYS A 174 -19.26 -27.95 15.64
N PHE A 175 -19.32 -27.49 14.39
CA PHE A 175 -20.35 -26.60 13.88
C PHE A 175 -21.45 -27.33 13.09
N ILE A 176 -21.39 -28.66 12.96
CA ILE A 176 -22.43 -29.45 12.31
C ILE A 176 -23.74 -29.28 13.08
N THR A 177 -24.75 -28.75 12.39
CA THR A 177 -26.05 -28.39 12.99
C THR A 177 -27.12 -29.47 12.84
N ASP A 178 -27.01 -30.32 11.82
CA ASP A 178 -27.90 -31.46 11.57
C ASP A 178 -27.08 -32.76 11.61
N TRP A 179 -26.90 -33.30 12.82
CA TRP A 179 -26.38 -34.66 12.99
C TRP A 179 -27.33 -35.73 12.41
N GLU A 180 -28.57 -35.36 12.09
CA GLU A 180 -29.49 -36.24 11.35
C GLU A 180 -29.01 -36.48 9.90
N ILE A 181 -28.21 -35.59 9.32
CA ILE A 181 -27.63 -35.72 7.97
C ILE A 181 -26.25 -36.42 8.04
N VAL A 182 -25.60 -36.38 9.21
CA VAL A 182 -24.25 -36.88 9.42
C VAL A 182 -24.28 -38.04 10.41
N ASP A 183 -24.25 -39.28 9.90
CA ASP A 183 -24.13 -40.46 10.74
C ASP A 183 -22.86 -40.35 11.60
N SER A 184 -23.02 -40.36 12.92
CA SER A 184 -21.93 -40.21 13.89
C SER A 184 -20.86 -41.27 13.70
N ARG A 185 -21.20 -42.44 13.14
CA ARG A 185 -20.23 -43.49 12.77
C ARG A 185 -19.30 -43.05 11.64
N ILE A 186 -19.81 -42.31 10.65
CA ILE A 186 -19.00 -41.81 9.54
C ILE A 186 -18.01 -40.76 10.07
N LEU A 187 -18.43 -39.93 11.05
CA LEU A 187 -17.51 -39.00 11.69
C LEU A 187 -16.45 -39.72 12.55
N GLU A 188 -16.84 -40.74 13.32
CA GLU A 188 -15.89 -41.57 14.09
C GLU A 188 -14.89 -42.29 13.18
N GLU A 189 -15.30 -42.75 12.00
CA GLU A 189 -14.40 -43.33 11.00
C GLU A 189 -13.43 -42.30 10.40
N ALA A 190 -13.90 -41.05 10.24
CA ALA A 190 -13.08 -39.94 9.79
C ALA A 190 -12.12 -39.44 10.87
N HIS A 191 -12.47 -39.59 12.14
CA HIS A 191 -11.64 -39.22 13.27
C HIS A 191 -10.38 -40.08 13.31
N GLU A 192 -9.23 -39.41 13.23
CA GLU A 192 -7.90 -40.00 13.27
C GLU A 192 -7.05 -39.11 14.18
N ASN A 193 -6.05 -39.67 14.84
CA ASN A 193 -5.16 -38.88 15.67
C ASN A 193 -4.35 -37.91 14.79
N VAL A 194 -4.68 -36.63 14.88
CA VAL A 194 -4.06 -35.54 14.12
C VAL A 194 -2.56 -35.44 14.40
N GLU A 195 -2.13 -35.74 15.63
CA GLU A 195 -0.72 -35.68 16.05
C GLU A 195 0.10 -36.85 15.50
N GLU A 196 -0.54 -38.01 15.27
CA GLU A 196 0.13 -39.24 14.85
C GLU A 196 0.27 -39.33 13.32
N ASN A 197 -0.76 -38.92 12.57
CA ASN A 197 -0.72 -38.92 11.11
C ASN A 197 -1.62 -37.81 10.51
N PRO A 198 -1.14 -36.56 10.49
CA PRO A 198 -1.96 -35.40 10.10
C PRO A 198 -2.39 -35.44 8.64
N GLU A 199 -1.57 -35.99 7.74
CA GLU A 199 -1.93 -36.10 6.31
C GLU A 199 -3.09 -37.09 6.11
N ARG A 200 -3.05 -38.23 6.79
CA ARG A 200 -4.12 -39.23 6.73
C ARG A 200 -5.40 -38.69 7.38
N ALA A 201 -5.30 -38.02 8.52
CA ALA A 201 -6.41 -37.36 9.19
C ALA A 201 -7.06 -36.32 8.28
N GLY A 202 -6.27 -35.42 7.68
CA GLY A 202 -6.74 -34.42 6.72
C GLY A 202 -7.47 -35.04 5.53
N LYS A 203 -6.92 -36.11 4.91
CA LYS A 203 -7.59 -36.81 3.78
C LYS A 203 -8.92 -37.45 4.19
N LYS A 204 -9.00 -38.02 5.38
CA LYS A 204 -10.25 -38.61 5.90
C LYS A 204 -11.31 -37.54 6.09
N TYR A 205 -10.95 -36.44 6.74
CA TYR A 205 -11.87 -35.31 6.90
C TYR A 205 -12.29 -34.68 5.57
N GLN A 206 -11.36 -34.49 4.63
CA GLN A 206 -11.68 -33.96 3.31
C GLN A 206 -12.72 -34.83 2.59
N ARG A 207 -12.56 -36.16 2.65
CA ARG A 207 -13.54 -37.11 2.09
C ARG A 207 -14.89 -37.07 2.80
N PHE A 208 -14.87 -36.92 4.11
CA PHE A 208 -16.07 -36.79 4.93
C PHE A 208 -16.88 -35.54 4.59
N PHE A 209 -16.21 -34.39 4.39
CA PHE A 209 -16.88 -33.12 4.07
C PHE A 209 -17.23 -32.95 2.59
N ALA A 210 -16.59 -33.67 1.67
CA ALA A 210 -16.88 -33.59 0.23
C ALA A 210 -18.38 -33.68 -0.13
N PRO A 211 -19.19 -34.60 0.43
CA PRO A 211 -20.64 -34.67 0.17
C PRO A 211 -21.48 -33.62 0.92
N LEU A 212 -20.90 -32.89 1.89
CA LEU A 212 -21.61 -31.92 2.74
C LEU A 212 -21.52 -30.47 2.21
N ARG A 213 -20.83 -30.25 1.10
CA ARG A 213 -20.67 -28.96 0.42
C ARG A 213 -21.73 -28.77 -0.66
#